data_AF-A0A0F9IYI1-F1
#
_entry.id   AF-A0A0F9IYI1-F1
#
_cell.length_a   1.000
_cell.length_b   1.000
_cell.length_c   1.000
_cell.angle_alpha   90.00
_cell.angle_beta   90.00
_cell.angle_gamma   90.00
#
_symmetry.space_group_name_H-M   'P 1'
#
loop_
_entity.id
_entity.type
_entity.pdbx_description
1 polymer ?
#
loop_
_entity_poly.entity_id
_entity_poly.type
_entity_poly.pdbx_seq_one_letter_code
_entity_poly.pdbx_strand_id
1 'polypeptide(L)'
;MFSTPRDRSRSHHPRDMGHDARRHHHPDLSQLRGWKAMQEEADIPGSGWAQEKKWALRMGLTGADSIEDKSIPTFARGELPHYAGINTFLKAPYAEDVTEVGDYDATVLGIPFDGGTTYRAGTRFGPQGVRKISALYTPYNYEMAVDLREQMTLCDAGDVFTIPANIEKSFDQISRAVSHVASSGSLP
;
A
#
# COMPACT_ATOMS: atom_id res chain seq x y z
N MET A 1 32.17 62.00 -24.92
CA MET A 1 33.06 60.88 -25.32
C MET A 1 32.21 59.61 -25.37
N PHE A 2 31.81 59.27 -26.60
CA PHE A 2 31.38 57.99 -27.18
C PHE A 2 30.53 56.99 -26.38
N SER A 3 29.25 56.92 -26.80
CA SER A 3 28.35 55.76 -26.67
C SER A 3 28.98 54.54 -27.37
N THR A 4 29.13 53.43 -26.65
CA THR A 4 29.49 52.12 -27.22
C THR A 4 28.36 51.60 -28.12
N PRO A 5 28.64 51.20 -29.38
CA PRO A 5 27.62 50.65 -30.26
C PRO A 5 27.05 49.35 -29.69
N ARG A 6 25.72 49.24 -29.66
CA ARG A 6 25.02 47.96 -29.42
C ARG A 6 25.48 46.97 -30.49
N ASP A 7 25.98 45.83 -30.02
CA ASP A 7 26.34 44.71 -30.86
C ASP A 7 25.14 44.31 -31.74
N ARG A 8 25.43 44.14 -33.02
CA ARG A 8 24.44 44.09 -34.09
C ARG A 8 23.85 42.68 -34.19
N SER A 9 22.52 42.63 -34.31
CA SER A 9 21.70 41.60 -34.97
C SER A 9 22.25 40.16 -34.96
N ARG A 10 21.65 39.28 -34.14
CA ARG A 10 21.66 37.83 -34.42
C ARG A 10 21.13 37.61 -35.83
N SER A 11 21.88 36.94 -36.69
CA SER A 11 21.37 36.59 -38.01
C SER A 11 20.27 35.54 -37.88
N HIS A 12 19.15 35.77 -38.56
CA HIS A 12 18.05 34.82 -38.68
C HIS A 12 18.19 33.94 -39.93
N HIS A 13 19.33 34.00 -40.60
CA HIS A 13 19.58 33.25 -41.81
C HIS A 13 19.72 31.75 -41.45
N PRO A 14 18.97 30.84 -42.08
CA PRO A 14 18.94 29.42 -41.68
C PRO A 14 20.30 28.71 -41.67
N ARG A 15 21.26 29.21 -42.47
CA ARG A 15 22.64 28.70 -42.52
C ARG A 15 23.54 29.16 -41.36
N ASP A 16 23.13 30.21 -40.64
CA ASP A 16 23.86 30.78 -39.51
C ASP A 16 23.28 30.33 -38.16
N MET A 17 22.11 29.67 -38.20
CA MET A 17 21.59 28.93 -37.06
C MET A 17 22.51 27.74 -36.84
N GLY A 18 23.31 27.77 -35.78
CA GLY A 18 24.16 26.66 -35.38
C GLY A 18 23.37 25.35 -35.45
N HIS A 19 23.94 24.35 -36.11
CA HIS A 19 23.35 23.03 -36.34
C HIS A 19 23.26 22.19 -35.04
N ASP A 20 23.03 22.83 -33.91
CA ASP A 20 23.35 22.29 -32.60
C ASP A 20 22.19 22.44 -31.62
N ALA A 21 21.19 21.60 -31.87
CA ALA A 21 20.38 20.96 -30.83
C ALA A 21 19.50 19.95 -31.56
N ARG A 22 19.94 18.69 -31.63
CA ARG A 22 19.02 17.60 -31.95
C ARG A 22 17.89 17.69 -30.92
N ARG A 23 16.70 18.10 -31.35
CA ARG A 23 15.53 18.11 -30.48
C ARG A 23 15.23 16.65 -30.19
N HIS A 24 15.52 16.22 -28.97
CA HIS A 24 15.10 14.91 -28.49
C HIS A 24 13.57 14.97 -28.34
N HIS A 25 12.86 14.37 -29.29
CA HIS A 25 11.40 14.26 -29.24
C HIS A 25 10.91 13.27 -28.18
N HIS A 26 11.82 12.46 -27.65
CA HIS A 26 11.55 11.53 -26.57
C HIS A 26 12.35 11.94 -25.32
N PRO A 27 11.74 11.89 -24.13
CA PRO A 27 12.46 12.11 -22.89
C PRO A 27 13.54 11.03 -22.72
N ASP A 28 14.63 11.39 -22.04
CA ASP A 28 15.61 10.40 -21.59
C ASP A 28 14.92 9.49 -20.56
N LEU A 29 14.65 8.24 -20.96
CA LEU A 29 13.93 7.27 -20.14
C LEU A 29 14.66 7.01 -18.82
N SER A 30 15.99 7.05 -18.80
CA SER A 30 16.80 6.80 -17.59
C SER A 30 16.57 7.82 -16.47
N GLN A 31 16.05 9.00 -16.82
CA GLN A 31 15.73 10.05 -15.84
C GLN A 31 14.30 9.96 -15.31
N LEU A 32 13.44 9.15 -15.94
CA LEU A 32 12.05 8.98 -15.52
C LEU A 32 11.97 8.12 -14.25
N ARG A 33 11.12 8.53 -13.31
CA ARG A 33 10.88 7.76 -12.07
C ARG A 33 10.41 6.34 -12.35
N GLY A 34 9.51 6.15 -13.30
CA GLY A 34 9.02 4.82 -13.66
C GLY A 34 10.11 3.90 -14.23
N TRP A 35 11.11 4.45 -14.93
CA TRP A 35 12.24 3.64 -15.40
C TRP A 35 13.12 3.18 -14.25
N LYS A 36 13.35 4.05 -13.27
CA LYS A 36 14.10 3.70 -12.04
C LYS A 36 13.33 2.68 -11.21
N ALA A 37 12.04 2.88 -11.01
CA ALA A 37 11.18 1.94 -10.30
C ALA A 37 11.16 0.56 -10.98
N MET A 38 11.08 0.50 -12.32
CA MET A 38 11.19 -0.78 -13.05
C MET A 38 12.53 -1.49 -12.82
N GLN A 39 13.64 -0.74 -12.70
CA GLN A 39 14.94 -1.32 -12.38
C GLN A 39 15.00 -1.82 -10.94
N GLU A 40 14.47 -1.05 -9.99
CA GLU A 40 14.37 -1.43 -8.58
C GLU A 40 13.45 -2.63 -8.36
N GLU A 41 12.35 -2.74 -9.12
CA GLU A 41 11.43 -3.89 -9.09
C GLU A 41 12.13 -5.20 -9.40
N ALA A 42 13.13 -5.19 -10.29
CA ALA A 42 13.89 -6.38 -10.64
C ALA A 42 14.71 -6.94 -9.46
N ASP A 43 15.00 -6.09 -8.46
CA ASP A 43 15.74 -6.46 -7.25
C ASP A 43 14.80 -6.83 -6.07
N ILE A 44 13.48 -6.61 -6.21
CA ILE A 44 12.52 -6.99 -5.17
C ILE A 44 12.44 -8.52 -5.08
N PRO A 45 12.64 -9.13 -3.89
CA PRO A 45 12.51 -10.57 -3.73
C PRO A 45 11.08 -11.06 -4.00
N GLY A 46 10.91 -12.34 -4.35
CA GLY A 46 9.59 -12.98 -4.45
C GLY A 46 9.26 -13.89 -3.26
N SER A 47 9.90 -13.66 -2.12
CA SER A 47 9.95 -14.60 -1.00
C SER A 47 8.68 -14.58 -0.15
N GLY A 48 8.16 -13.39 0.13
CA GLY A 48 6.88 -13.16 0.80
C GLY A 48 5.72 -13.75 0.00
N TRP A 49 5.68 -13.51 -1.32
CA TRP A 49 4.67 -14.13 -2.18
C TRP A 49 4.75 -15.67 -2.16
N ALA A 50 5.96 -16.23 -2.20
CA ALA A 50 6.14 -17.67 -2.11
C ALA A 50 5.70 -18.24 -0.74
N GLN A 51 5.93 -17.50 0.34
CA GLN A 51 5.50 -17.87 1.69
C GLN A 51 3.97 -17.82 1.83
N GLU A 52 3.32 -16.78 1.31
CA GLU A 52 1.87 -16.62 1.30
C GLU A 52 1.19 -17.78 0.54
N LYS A 53 1.68 -18.14 -0.65
CA LYS A 53 1.15 -19.28 -1.41
C LYS A 53 1.31 -20.60 -0.65
N LYS A 54 2.48 -20.85 -0.05
CA LYS A 54 2.71 -22.05 0.76
C LYS A 54 1.78 -22.11 1.96
N TRP A 55 1.58 -20.98 2.63
CA TRP A 55 0.65 -20.88 3.75
C TRP A 55 -0.80 -21.12 3.33
N ALA A 56 -1.25 -20.55 2.21
CA ALA A 56 -2.60 -20.72 1.69
C ALA A 56 -2.92 -22.18 1.34
N LEU A 57 -1.95 -22.91 0.76
CA LEU A 57 -2.08 -24.34 0.49
C LEU A 57 -2.09 -25.17 1.77
N ARG A 58 -1.23 -24.83 2.75
CA ARG A 58 -1.13 -25.53 4.04
C ARG A 58 -2.39 -25.36 4.90
N MET A 59 -2.93 -24.15 4.97
CA MET A 59 -4.10 -23.80 5.78
C MET A 59 -5.44 -24.03 5.05
N GLY A 60 -5.37 -24.34 3.76
CA GLY A 60 -6.51 -24.58 2.90
C GLY A 60 -6.53 -26.01 2.38
N LEU A 61 -6.70 -26.12 1.07
CA LEU A 61 -6.71 -27.37 0.33
C LEU A 61 -6.05 -27.11 -1.03
N THR A 62 -5.34 -28.09 -1.55
CA THR A 62 -4.71 -28.02 -2.88
C THR A 62 -5.77 -27.95 -3.97
N GLY A 63 -5.46 -27.30 -5.10
CA GLY A 63 -6.36 -27.20 -6.25
C GLY A 63 -6.95 -28.54 -6.69
N ALA A 64 -8.23 -28.52 -7.09
CA ALA A 64 -8.99 -29.70 -7.51
C ALA A 64 -8.26 -30.52 -8.59
N ASP A 65 -8.52 -31.83 -8.70
CA ASP A 65 -7.80 -32.73 -9.61
C ASP A 65 -7.80 -32.26 -11.07
N SER A 66 -8.86 -31.59 -11.52
CA SER A 66 -8.98 -31.01 -12.86
C SER A 66 -8.09 -29.78 -13.12
N ILE A 67 -7.47 -29.21 -12.10
CA ILE A 67 -6.56 -28.06 -12.20
C ILE A 67 -5.12 -28.57 -12.23
N GLU A 68 -4.39 -28.27 -13.30
CA GLU A 68 -2.97 -28.64 -13.45
C GLU A 68 -2.07 -27.82 -12.51
N ASP A 69 -2.29 -26.51 -12.40
CA ASP A 69 -1.54 -25.64 -11.50
C ASP A 69 -1.99 -25.82 -10.04
N LYS A 70 -1.27 -26.68 -9.31
CA LYS A 70 -1.51 -26.95 -7.88
C LYS A 70 -1.04 -25.84 -6.95
N SER A 71 -0.47 -24.75 -7.47
CA SER A 71 -0.19 -23.56 -6.66
C SER A 71 -1.44 -22.74 -6.35
N ILE A 72 -2.53 -22.98 -7.08
CA ILE A 72 -3.84 -22.36 -6.85
C ILE A 72 -4.57 -23.13 -5.73
N PRO A 73 -4.83 -22.51 -4.55
CA PRO A 73 -5.55 -23.18 -3.46
C PRO A 73 -7.05 -23.26 -3.75
N THR A 74 -7.74 -24.27 -3.19
CA THR A 74 -9.21 -24.38 -3.26
C THR A 74 -9.91 -23.24 -2.53
N PHE A 75 -9.35 -22.79 -1.40
CA PHE A 75 -9.90 -21.72 -0.58
C PHE A 75 -9.10 -20.43 -0.78
N ALA A 76 -9.81 -19.33 -1.03
CA ALA A 76 -9.22 -17.99 -1.08
C ALA A 76 -8.77 -17.56 0.32
N ARG A 77 -7.45 -17.63 0.57
CA ARG A 77 -6.83 -17.34 1.87
C ARG A 77 -5.85 -16.16 1.84
N GLY A 78 -5.40 -15.73 0.66
CA GLY A 78 -4.45 -14.62 0.48
C GLY A 78 -5.04 -13.44 -0.28
N GLU A 79 -4.17 -12.67 -0.95
CA GLU A 79 -4.54 -11.51 -1.78
C GLU A 79 -5.59 -11.86 -2.85
N LEU A 80 -5.47 -13.05 -3.46
CA LEU A 80 -6.23 -13.41 -4.65
C LEU A 80 -7.30 -14.50 -4.40
N PRO A 81 -8.43 -14.43 -5.14
CA PRO A 81 -8.84 -13.30 -5.97
C PRO A 81 -9.38 -12.14 -5.08
N HIS A 82 -9.14 -10.90 -5.51
CA HIS A 82 -9.46 -9.68 -4.76
C HIS A 82 -10.90 -9.59 -4.22
N TYR A 83 -11.87 -10.20 -4.91
CA TYR A 83 -13.28 -10.17 -4.51
C TYR A 83 -13.68 -11.22 -3.47
N ALA A 84 -12.79 -12.14 -3.08
CA ALA A 84 -13.08 -13.26 -2.18
C ALA A 84 -12.16 -13.30 -0.95
N GLY A 85 -12.39 -14.26 -0.05
CA GLY A 85 -11.61 -14.44 1.17
C GLY A 85 -12.01 -13.50 2.32
N ILE A 86 -11.31 -13.61 3.45
CA ILE A 86 -11.53 -12.77 4.63
C ILE A 86 -11.20 -11.31 4.27
N ASN A 87 -12.00 -10.37 4.77
CA ASN A 87 -11.93 -8.97 4.36
C ASN A 87 -11.20 -8.11 5.41
N THR A 88 -9.94 -8.43 5.66
CA THR A 88 -8.97 -7.59 6.38
C THR A 88 -8.41 -6.49 5.46
N PHE A 89 -7.76 -5.50 6.04
CA PHE A 89 -7.07 -4.43 5.30
C PHE A 89 -6.00 -5.02 4.38
N LEU A 90 -6.08 -4.70 3.08
CA LEU A 90 -5.19 -5.24 2.03
C LEU A 90 -5.06 -6.77 2.01
N LYS A 91 -6.03 -7.51 2.56
CA LYS A 91 -5.94 -8.98 2.76
C LYS A 91 -4.76 -9.40 3.65
N ALA A 92 -4.25 -8.49 4.50
CA ALA A 92 -3.22 -8.79 5.48
C ALA A 92 -3.68 -9.90 6.45
N PRO A 93 -2.75 -10.68 7.02
CA PRO A 93 -3.04 -11.62 8.09
C PRO A 93 -3.85 -10.99 9.22
N TYR A 94 -4.89 -11.70 9.66
CA TYR A 94 -5.63 -11.31 10.86
C TYR A 94 -4.85 -11.73 12.09
N ALA A 95 -4.60 -10.80 13.01
CA ALA A 95 -3.98 -11.10 14.30
C ALA A 95 -5.04 -11.71 15.23
N GLU A 96 -5.06 -13.05 15.31
CA GLU A 96 -5.99 -13.81 16.17
C GLU A 96 -5.72 -13.54 17.66
N ASP A 97 -4.45 -13.43 18.04
CA ASP A 97 -4.01 -13.02 19.38
C ASP A 97 -3.42 -11.62 19.32
N VAL A 98 -4.11 -10.64 19.93
CA VAL A 98 -3.67 -9.25 19.95
C VAL A 98 -2.38 -9.05 20.75
N THR A 99 -1.96 -10.02 21.58
CA THR A 99 -0.70 -9.96 22.31
C THR A 99 0.52 -10.25 21.41
N GLU A 100 0.31 -10.83 20.24
CA GLU A 100 1.34 -11.17 19.26
C GLU A 100 1.56 -10.07 18.21
N VAL A 101 0.86 -8.93 18.30
CA VAL A 101 1.00 -7.82 17.33
C VAL A 101 2.40 -7.23 17.27
N GLY A 102 3.23 -7.42 18.30
CA GLY A 102 4.64 -7.01 18.32
C GLY A 102 5.53 -7.79 17.35
N ASP A 103 5.04 -8.90 16.78
CA ASP A 103 5.74 -9.65 15.74
C ASP A 103 5.60 -9.02 14.35
N TYR A 104 4.82 -7.93 14.23
CA TYR A 104 4.59 -7.19 13.00
C TYR A 104 5.21 -5.79 13.06
N ASP A 105 5.72 -5.30 11.93
CA ASP A 105 6.24 -3.94 11.82
C ASP A 105 5.10 -2.90 11.90
N ALA A 106 3.94 -3.24 11.33
CA ALA A 106 2.75 -2.40 11.35
C ALA A 106 1.48 -3.22 11.64
N THR A 107 0.56 -2.63 12.39
CA THR A 107 -0.71 -3.24 12.80
C THR A 107 -1.85 -2.28 12.48
N VAL A 108 -2.75 -2.71 11.60
CA VAL A 108 -3.95 -1.96 11.27
C VAL A 108 -5.03 -2.25 12.30
N LEU A 109 -5.63 -1.20 12.85
CA LEU A 109 -6.79 -1.28 13.72
C LEU A 109 -7.88 -0.32 13.26
N GLY A 110 -9.12 -0.76 13.32
CA GLY A 110 -10.29 0.07 13.02
C GLY A 110 -10.88 0.67 14.30
N ILE A 111 -11.32 1.92 14.21
CA ILE A 111 -12.06 2.60 15.28
C ILE A 111 -13.46 2.94 14.75
N PRO A 112 -14.45 2.04 14.91
CA PRO A 112 -15.81 2.28 14.44
C PRO A 112 -16.55 3.23 15.40
N PHE A 113 -16.20 4.52 15.38
CA PHE A 113 -16.73 5.53 16.28
C PHE A 113 -17.18 6.80 15.53
N ASP A 114 -18.35 7.31 15.88
CA ASP A 114 -18.88 8.59 15.41
C ASP A 114 -19.70 9.32 16.48
N GLY A 115 -19.55 8.95 17.75
CA GLY A 115 -20.33 9.51 18.86
C GLY A 115 -20.07 10.99 19.15
N GLY A 116 -18.98 11.55 18.63
CA GLY A 116 -18.67 12.99 18.70
C GLY A 116 -19.17 13.81 17.52
N THR A 117 -19.89 13.21 16.57
CA THR A 117 -20.39 13.94 15.38
C THR A 117 -21.55 14.88 15.73
N THR A 118 -21.54 16.11 15.20
CA THR A 118 -22.54 17.14 15.53
C THR A 118 -23.68 17.25 14.52
N TYR A 119 -23.52 16.74 13.30
CA TYR A 119 -24.53 16.84 12.24
C TYR A 119 -24.84 15.50 11.57
N ARG A 120 -23.97 14.99 10.70
CA ARG A 120 -24.18 13.72 9.98
C ARG A 120 -23.29 12.63 10.55
N ALA A 121 -23.90 11.66 11.23
CA ALA A 121 -23.26 10.43 11.67
C ALA A 121 -23.08 9.43 10.50
N GLY A 122 -22.34 8.36 10.73
CA GLY A 122 -22.10 7.29 9.75
C GLY A 122 -20.64 6.83 9.65
N THR A 123 -19.68 7.59 10.18
CA THR A 123 -18.25 7.23 10.09
C THR A 123 -17.89 5.99 10.89
N ARG A 124 -18.79 5.50 11.79
CA ARG A 124 -18.64 4.19 12.45
C ARG A 124 -18.56 3.01 11.46
N PHE A 125 -19.10 3.15 10.25
CA PHE A 125 -19.01 2.15 9.19
C PHE A 125 -17.73 2.27 8.34
N GLY A 126 -16.92 3.32 8.58
CA GLY A 126 -15.71 3.63 7.85
C GLY A 126 -14.70 2.48 7.82
N PRO A 127 -14.29 1.89 8.97
CA PRO A 127 -13.30 0.81 8.98
C PRO A 127 -13.67 -0.37 8.09
N GLN A 128 -14.92 -0.84 8.14
CA GLN A 128 -15.39 -1.92 7.28
C GLN A 128 -15.41 -1.53 5.80
N GLY A 129 -15.81 -0.29 5.48
CA GLY A 129 -15.78 0.24 4.13
C GLY A 129 -14.35 0.31 3.56
N VAL A 130 -13.40 0.77 4.37
CA VAL A 130 -11.97 0.82 4.01
C VAL A 130 -11.42 -0.57 3.76
N ARG A 131 -11.67 -1.54 4.64
CA ARG A 131 -11.24 -2.94 4.40
C ARG A 131 -11.80 -3.48 3.09
N LYS A 132 -13.11 -3.29 2.86
CA LYS A 132 -13.79 -3.75 1.64
C LYS A 132 -13.17 -3.18 0.36
N ILE A 133 -12.86 -1.88 0.33
CA ILE A 133 -12.27 -1.29 -0.87
C ILE A 133 -10.78 -1.57 -0.99
N SER A 134 -10.07 -1.73 0.14
CA SER A 134 -8.64 -2.06 0.15
C SER A 134 -8.35 -3.39 -0.54
N ALA A 135 -9.31 -4.33 -0.53
CA ALA A 135 -9.19 -5.61 -1.21
C ALA A 135 -8.96 -5.49 -2.74
N LEU A 136 -9.31 -4.36 -3.36
CA LEU A 136 -9.05 -4.08 -4.78
C LEU A 136 -7.60 -3.69 -5.07
N TYR A 137 -6.84 -3.33 -4.05
CA TYR A 137 -5.45 -2.93 -4.16
C TYR A 137 -4.52 -4.12 -3.94
N THR A 138 -3.33 -4.04 -4.53
CA THR A 138 -2.22 -4.94 -4.31
C THR A 138 -1.20 -4.27 -3.37
N PRO A 139 -0.44 -5.03 -2.55
CA PRO A 139 0.63 -4.46 -1.72
C PRO A 139 1.80 -3.87 -2.52
N TYR A 140 1.85 -4.08 -3.85
CA TYR A 140 2.88 -3.52 -4.71
C TYR A 140 2.53 -2.10 -5.24
N ASN A 141 3.44 -1.15 -5.04
CA ASN A 141 3.39 0.19 -5.61
C ASN A 141 4.43 0.33 -6.74
N TYR A 142 3.94 0.42 -7.98
CA TYR A 142 4.78 0.50 -9.18
C TYR A 142 5.50 1.85 -9.37
N GLU A 143 5.05 2.93 -8.71
CA GLU A 143 5.72 4.23 -8.82
C GLU A 143 6.93 4.34 -7.89
N MET A 144 6.93 3.55 -6.81
CA MET A 144 7.96 3.53 -5.78
C MET A 144 8.81 2.26 -5.80
N ALA A 145 8.42 1.24 -6.58
CA ALA A 145 9.02 -0.10 -6.52
C ALA A 145 9.05 -0.66 -5.09
N VAL A 146 7.91 -0.54 -4.41
CA VAL A 146 7.74 -0.99 -3.01
C VAL A 146 6.70 -2.10 -3.00
N ASP A 147 7.08 -3.29 -2.55
CA ASP A 147 6.15 -4.38 -2.23
C ASP A 147 6.11 -4.56 -0.72
N LEU A 148 4.97 -4.21 -0.12
CA LEU A 148 4.79 -4.31 1.33
C LEU A 148 4.99 -5.74 1.84
N ARG A 149 4.79 -6.79 1.02
CA ARG A 149 5.00 -8.19 1.42
C ARG A 149 6.47 -8.55 1.63
N GLU A 150 7.37 -7.84 0.97
CA GLU A 150 8.79 -8.17 0.94
C GLU A 150 9.61 -7.23 1.84
N GLN A 151 9.07 -6.05 2.15
CA GLN A 151 9.80 -4.99 2.84
C GLN A 151 9.34 -4.77 4.29
N MET A 152 8.16 -5.26 4.67
CA MET A 152 7.65 -5.19 6.04
C MET A 152 6.65 -6.31 6.34
N THR A 153 6.33 -6.47 7.61
CA THR A 153 5.27 -7.36 8.10
C THR A 153 4.08 -6.52 8.56
N LEU A 154 2.89 -6.87 8.06
CA LEU A 154 1.64 -6.16 8.30
C LEU A 154 0.59 -7.13 8.83
N CYS A 155 -0.16 -6.72 9.86
CA CYS A 155 -1.37 -7.43 10.27
C CYS A 155 -2.59 -6.50 10.39
N ASP A 156 -3.77 -7.10 10.44
CA ASP A 156 -5.02 -6.44 10.82
C ASP A 156 -5.47 -7.02 12.17
N ALA A 157 -5.54 -6.18 13.20
CA ALA A 157 -5.99 -6.56 14.55
C ALA A 157 -7.52 -6.43 14.72
N GLY A 158 -8.25 -6.11 13.65
CA GLY A 158 -9.69 -5.92 13.71
C GLY A 158 -10.08 -4.55 14.25
N ASP A 159 -11.16 -4.49 15.02
CA ASP A 159 -11.75 -3.24 15.49
C ASP A 159 -11.63 -3.10 17.00
N VAL A 160 -11.33 -1.88 17.45
CA VAL A 160 -11.49 -1.52 18.86
C VAL A 160 -12.96 -1.55 19.22
N PHE A 161 -13.30 -2.25 20.30
CA PHE A 161 -14.67 -2.26 20.81
C PHE A 161 -15.02 -0.88 21.39
N THR A 162 -15.74 -0.08 20.61
CA THR A 162 -16.29 1.20 21.07
C THR A 162 -17.59 0.95 21.83
N ILE A 163 -17.90 1.78 22.83
CA ILE A 163 -19.10 1.62 23.68
C ILE A 163 -20.14 2.66 23.23
N PRO A 164 -21.17 2.25 22.47
CA PRO A 164 -22.21 3.18 22.04
C PRO A 164 -22.84 3.89 23.24
N ALA A 165 -23.07 5.19 23.10
CA ALA A 165 -23.62 6.07 24.13
C ALA A 165 -22.75 6.30 25.38
N ASN A 166 -21.50 5.83 25.42
CA ASN A 166 -20.52 6.24 26.42
C ASN A 166 -19.22 6.67 25.74
N ILE A 167 -19.08 7.98 25.56
CA ILE A 167 -17.94 8.55 24.85
C ILE A 167 -16.66 8.40 25.66
N GLU A 168 -16.71 8.68 26.97
CA GLU A 168 -15.53 8.59 27.85
C GLU A 168 -14.95 7.17 27.84
N LYS A 169 -15.81 6.15 27.95
CA LYS A 169 -15.36 4.75 27.93
C LYS A 169 -14.94 4.27 26.55
N SER A 170 -15.50 4.83 25.48
CA SER A 170 -14.98 4.57 24.13
C SER A 170 -13.57 5.11 23.97
N PHE A 171 -13.31 6.33 24.46
CA PHE A 171 -11.96 6.93 24.44
C PHE A 171 -10.98 6.13 25.30
N ASP A 172 -11.38 5.67 26.49
CA ASP A 172 -10.55 4.79 27.33
C ASP A 172 -10.12 3.51 26.56
N GLN A 173 -11.04 2.86 25.85
CA GLN A 173 -10.75 1.67 25.03
C GLN A 173 -9.82 1.97 23.86
N ILE A 174 -10.07 3.06 23.14
CA ILE A 174 -9.23 3.50 22.01
C ILE A 174 -7.81 3.79 22.48
N SER A 175 -7.65 4.57 23.55
CA SER A 175 -6.35 4.89 24.12
C SER A 175 -5.60 3.63 24.56
N ARG A 176 -6.28 2.68 25.20
CA ARG A 176 -5.68 1.40 25.61
C ARG A 176 -5.20 0.58 24.40
N ALA A 177 -6.04 0.44 23.37
CA ALA A 177 -5.71 -0.37 22.19
C ALA A 177 -4.53 0.21 21.40
N VAL A 178 -4.56 1.51 21.09
CA VAL A 178 -3.46 2.17 20.36
C VAL A 178 -2.18 2.13 21.20
N SER A 179 -2.25 2.35 22.51
CA SER A 179 -1.08 2.27 23.39
C SER A 179 -0.50 0.86 23.44
N HIS A 180 -1.34 -0.19 23.48
CA HIS A 180 -0.89 -1.58 23.46
C HIS A 180 -0.06 -1.86 22.20
N VAL A 181 -0.60 -1.56 21.01
CA VAL A 181 0.10 -1.72 19.73
C VAL A 181 1.40 -0.93 19.72
N ALA A 182 1.35 0.38 20.01
CA ALA A 182 2.54 1.23 20.00
C ALA A 182 3.63 0.76 20.99
N SER A 183 3.23 0.31 22.18
CA SER A 183 4.17 -0.17 23.21
C SER A 183 4.78 -1.53 22.90
N SER A 184 4.14 -2.32 22.01
CA SER A 184 4.67 -3.62 21.56
C SER A 184 5.83 -3.48 20.56
N GLY A 185 6.02 -2.30 19.97
CA GLY A 185 7.01 -2.03 18.92
C GLY A 185 6.42 -1.98 17.51
N SER A 186 5.20 -2.48 17.31
CA SER A 186 4.46 -2.32 16.05
C SER A 186 3.94 -0.89 15.88
N LEU A 187 3.98 -0.39 14.65
CA LEU A 187 3.36 0.88 14.26
C LEU A 187 1.82 0.73 14.16
N PRO A 188 1.01 1.44 14.97
CA PRO A 188 -0.45 1.48 14.83
C PRO A 188 -0.95 2.39 13.69
#